data_AF-A0A183F711-F1
#
_entry.id   AF-A0A183F711-F1
#
_cell.length_a   1.000
_cell.length_b   1.000
_cell.length_c   1.000
_cell.angle_alpha   90.00
_cell.angle_beta   90.00
_cell.angle_gamma   90.00
#
_symmetry.space_group_name_H-M   'P 1'
#
loop_
_entity.id
_entity.type
_entity.pdbx_description
1 polymer ?
#
loop_
_entity_poly.entity_id
_entity_poly.type
_entity_poly.pdbx_seq_one_letter_code
_entity_poly.pdbx_strand_id
1 'polypeptide(L)'
;MNKLPEDDWYSLFDYEYGQSMRHGHQVVPTPWTSMIPVFVRDRGSANGLLYWDDGESVIDSFDLHDFYEWSFKYLMNDQGGYLSIKTEREAKSLTIPTLDTLEIFNYAYYPDFTSFVLNGQKVNVNVQTSNYNPYKKILYISTKNLIDLHSMPAGGVSTLSWKHSTGTIDTQSHGIKPEKIQNKIHIEEERTWKIKVDLFV
;
A
#
# COMPACT_ATOMS: atom_id res chain seq x y z
N MET A 1 7.66 -27.23 8.06
CA MET A 1 7.09 -27.17 6.70
C MET A 1 5.86 -26.31 6.77
N ASN A 2 5.78 -25.25 5.97
CA ASN A 2 4.68 -24.30 6.04
C ASN A 2 3.62 -24.68 5.01
N LYS A 3 2.33 -24.55 5.35
CA LYS A 3 1.22 -24.76 4.42
C LYS A 3 0.51 -23.43 4.20
N LEU A 4 0.74 -22.79 3.05
CA LEU A 4 -0.03 -21.62 2.66
C LEU A 4 -1.39 -22.09 2.08
N PRO A 5 -2.52 -21.53 2.52
CA PRO A 5 -3.82 -21.74 1.88
C PRO A 5 -3.80 -21.36 0.40
N GLU A 6 -4.74 -21.89 -0.38
CA GLU A 6 -4.96 -21.51 -1.77
C GLU A 6 -5.37 -20.03 -1.85
N ASP A 7 -4.42 -19.22 -2.29
CA ASP A 7 -4.50 -17.81 -2.69
C ASP A 7 -3.11 -17.35 -3.18
N ASP A 8 -3.01 -16.11 -3.61
CA ASP A 8 -1.73 -15.45 -3.81
C ASP A 8 -1.13 -14.93 -2.48
N TRP A 9 0.18 -15.06 -2.34
CA TRP A 9 0.90 -14.68 -1.12
C TRP A 9 2.18 -13.94 -1.48
N TYR A 10 2.46 -12.87 -0.75
CA TYR A 10 3.72 -12.14 -0.84
C TYR A 10 4.49 -12.25 0.48
N SER A 11 5.81 -12.33 0.36
CA SER A 11 6.72 -12.43 1.49
C SER A 11 7.04 -11.06 2.07
N LEU A 12 6.75 -10.86 3.36
CA LEU A 12 7.30 -9.77 4.18
C LEU A 12 8.56 -10.23 4.94
N PHE A 13 9.02 -11.45 4.69
CA PHE A 13 10.22 -12.03 5.28
C PHE A 13 11.48 -11.41 4.66
N ASP A 14 12.40 -10.92 5.48
CA ASP A 14 13.58 -10.14 5.07
C ASP A 14 14.49 -10.89 4.07
N TYR A 15 14.59 -12.21 4.19
CA TYR A 15 15.37 -13.06 3.28
C TYR A 15 14.84 -13.09 1.84
N GLU A 16 13.51 -13.03 1.66
CA GLU A 16 12.82 -13.12 0.35
C GLU A 16 11.78 -11.98 0.20
N TYR A 17 12.12 -10.76 0.62
CA TYR A 17 11.15 -9.66 0.71
C TYR A 17 10.50 -9.32 -0.65
N GLY A 18 9.17 -9.28 -0.66
CA GLY A 18 8.28 -9.04 -1.79
C GLY A 18 8.20 -10.16 -2.82
N GLN A 19 8.77 -11.33 -2.54
CA GLN A 19 8.64 -12.50 -3.41
C GLN A 19 7.20 -13.06 -3.36
N SER A 20 6.66 -13.40 -4.54
CA SER A 20 5.43 -14.18 -4.65
C SER A 20 5.68 -15.63 -4.22
N MET A 21 4.87 -16.12 -3.28
CA MET A 21 4.97 -17.44 -2.67
C MET A 21 3.84 -18.33 -3.17
N ARG A 22 4.18 -19.54 -3.59
CA ARG A 22 3.17 -20.52 -4.05
C ARG A 22 2.30 -20.97 -2.88
N HIS A 23 1.01 -21.17 -3.11
CA HIS A 23 0.16 -21.88 -2.15
C HIS A 23 0.60 -23.34 -1.97
N GLY A 24 0.11 -23.98 -0.89
CA GLY A 24 0.40 -25.38 -0.57
C GLY A 24 1.58 -25.57 0.40
N HIS A 25 2.08 -26.81 0.47
CA HIS A 25 3.19 -27.18 1.35
C HIS A 25 4.54 -26.76 0.76
N GLN A 26 5.33 -26.02 1.54
CA GLN A 26 6.66 -25.59 1.14
C GLN A 26 7.66 -25.59 2.31
N VAL A 27 8.94 -25.64 1.94
CA VAL A 27 10.06 -25.43 2.85
C VAL A 27 10.57 -24.02 2.59
N VAL A 28 10.40 -23.14 3.58
CA VAL A 28 10.97 -21.79 3.57
C VAL A 28 12.26 -21.84 4.38
N PRO A 29 13.40 -21.31 3.88
CA PRO A 29 14.61 -21.16 4.68
C PRO A 29 14.34 -20.28 5.91
N THR A 30 14.86 -20.66 7.08
CA THR A 30 14.79 -19.83 8.29
C THR A 30 16.20 -19.64 8.88
N PRO A 31 17.04 -18.78 8.28
CA PRO A 31 18.35 -18.46 8.83
C PRO A 31 18.23 -17.83 10.23
N TRP A 32 19.14 -18.17 11.14
CA TRP A 32 19.22 -17.56 12.48
C TRP A 32 19.53 -16.05 12.47
N THR A 33 19.87 -15.50 11.30
CA THR A 33 20.18 -14.08 11.06
C THR A 33 19.00 -13.28 10.51
N SER A 34 17.84 -13.93 10.28
CA SER A 34 16.65 -13.34 9.68
C SER A 34 15.45 -13.42 10.64
N MET A 35 14.41 -12.65 10.37
CA MET A 35 13.21 -12.62 11.21
C MET A 35 12.34 -13.88 11.00
N ILE A 36 11.23 -13.98 11.72
CA ILE A 36 10.25 -15.04 11.44
C ILE A 36 9.64 -14.82 10.04
N PRO A 37 9.40 -15.87 9.23
CA PRO A 37 8.75 -15.69 7.94
C PRO A 37 7.30 -15.21 8.10
N VAL A 38 7.02 -14.03 7.57
CA VAL A 38 5.67 -13.45 7.50
C VAL A 38 5.23 -13.40 6.05
N PHE A 39 4.00 -13.82 5.79
CA PHE A 39 3.38 -13.79 4.47
C PHE A 39 2.07 -13.02 4.52
N VAL A 40 1.89 -12.12 3.57
CA VAL A 40 0.68 -11.33 3.39
C VAL A 40 -0.07 -11.86 2.18
N ARG A 41 -1.37 -12.10 2.39
CA ARG A 41 -2.28 -12.67 1.41
C ARG A 41 -2.77 -11.60 0.46
N ASP A 42 -2.55 -11.77 -0.83
CA ASP A 42 -3.30 -11.08 -1.87
C ASP A 42 -4.56 -11.89 -2.22
N ARG A 43 -5.56 -11.21 -2.77
CA ARG A 43 -6.90 -11.74 -3.05
C ARG A 43 -7.62 -11.05 -4.19
N GLY A 44 -6.97 -10.11 -4.87
CA GLY A 44 -7.64 -9.35 -5.91
C GLY A 44 -8.69 -8.34 -5.39
N SER A 45 -8.56 -7.76 -4.18
CA SER A 45 -9.20 -6.46 -3.82
C SER A 45 -8.47 -5.54 -2.80
N ALA A 46 -8.06 -4.33 -3.24
CA ALA A 46 -7.31 -3.34 -2.46
C ALA A 46 -8.21 -2.46 -1.66
N ASN A 47 -8.56 -2.99 -0.49
CA ASN A 47 -9.25 -2.25 0.54
C ASN A 47 -8.50 -2.46 1.86
N GLY A 48 -8.39 -1.40 2.65
CA GLY A 48 -7.77 -1.41 3.97
C GLY A 48 -8.51 -0.46 4.90
N LEU A 49 -8.33 -0.66 6.20
CA LEU A 49 -8.83 0.22 7.25
C LEU A 49 -7.64 0.60 8.14
N LEU A 50 -7.56 1.87 8.53
CA LEU A 50 -6.68 2.34 9.60
C LEU A 50 -7.56 2.93 10.70
N TYR A 51 -7.34 2.47 11.93
CA TYR A 51 -7.83 3.12 13.14
C TYR A 51 -6.63 3.75 13.83
N TRP A 52 -6.79 4.98 14.32
CA TRP A 52 -5.73 5.68 15.06
C TRP A 52 -6.33 6.41 16.26
N ASP A 53 -5.88 6.05 17.46
CA ASP A 53 -6.24 6.70 18.72
C ASP A 53 -4.99 7.15 19.51
N ASP A 54 -5.10 7.27 20.84
CA ASP A 54 -3.97 7.58 21.72
C ASP A 54 -3.18 6.35 22.18
N GLY A 55 -3.65 5.13 21.89
CA GLY A 55 -3.06 3.86 22.31
C GLY A 55 -3.11 3.54 23.81
N GLU A 56 -3.68 4.42 24.65
CA GLU A 56 -3.58 4.34 26.12
C GLU A 56 -4.93 4.47 26.85
N SER A 57 -5.94 5.11 26.25
CA SER A 57 -7.24 5.33 26.90
C SER A 57 -8.07 4.05 27.09
N VAL A 58 -8.77 3.97 28.22
CA VAL A 58 -9.73 2.88 28.50
C VAL A 58 -11.04 3.14 27.76
N ILE A 59 -11.41 2.23 26.87
CA ILE A 59 -12.59 2.38 26.00
C ILE A 59 -13.85 1.86 26.71
N ASP A 60 -14.63 2.77 27.31
CA ASP A 60 -15.97 2.47 27.82
C ASP A 60 -17.04 2.41 26.70
N SER A 61 -16.84 3.15 25.60
CA SER A 61 -17.69 3.11 24.39
C SER A 61 -16.98 3.67 23.16
N PHE A 62 -17.04 2.96 22.04
CA PHE A 62 -16.53 3.43 20.74
C PHE A 62 -17.28 4.67 20.19
N ASP A 63 -18.53 4.90 20.60
CA ASP A 63 -19.25 6.12 20.19
C ASP A 63 -18.62 7.38 20.80
N LEU A 64 -18.01 7.25 21.98
CA LEU A 64 -17.43 8.33 22.78
C LEU A 64 -15.90 8.42 22.68
N HIS A 65 -15.22 7.30 22.42
CA HIS A 65 -13.76 7.23 22.28
C HIS A 65 -13.24 8.14 21.15
N ASP A 66 -12.14 8.85 21.36
CA ASP A 66 -11.60 9.76 20.34
C ASP A 66 -10.59 9.01 19.46
N PHE A 67 -10.95 8.80 18.19
CA PHE A 67 -10.16 8.04 17.23
C PHE A 67 -10.52 8.40 15.80
N TYR A 68 -9.52 8.36 14.91
CA TYR A 68 -9.70 8.44 13.48
C TYR A 68 -9.97 7.07 12.87
N GLU A 69 -10.79 7.03 11.83
CA GLU A 69 -10.97 5.87 10.97
C GLU A 69 -10.84 6.30 9.50
N TRP A 70 -10.00 5.62 8.74
CA TRP A 70 -9.93 5.78 7.29
C TRP A 70 -10.15 4.47 6.56
N SER A 71 -10.92 4.52 5.47
CA SER A 71 -10.96 3.47 4.47
C SER A 71 -10.06 3.80 3.30
N PHE A 72 -9.20 2.86 2.94
CA PHE A 72 -8.25 2.98 1.83
C PHE A 72 -8.75 2.12 0.68
N LYS A 73 -8.58 2.61 -0.55
CA LYS A 73 -8.89 1.86 -1.77
C LYS A 73 -7.87 2.13 -2.87
N TYR A 74 -7.18 1.10 -3.33
CA TYR A 74 -6.25 1.19 -4.47
C TYR A 74 -6.85 0.52 -5.72
N LEU A 75 -6.62 1.16 -6.86
CA LEU A 75 -7.06 0.73 -8.19
C LEU A 75 -5.94 1.01 -9.19
N MET A 76 -5.85 0.20 -10.24
CA MET A 76 -5.07 0.57 -11.43
C MET A 76 -5.84 0.26 -12.71
N ASN A 77 -5.36 0.82 -13.82
CA ASN A 77 -5.69 0.46 -15.19
C ASN A 77 -4.39 0.45 -16.01
N ASP A 78 -4.46 0.34 -17.33
CA ASP A 78 -3.26 0.30 -18.18
C ASP A 78 -2.55 1.66 -18.35
N GLN A 79 -3.08 2.74 -17.74
CA GLN A 79 -2.58 4.11 -17.86
C GLN A 79 -2.02 4.69 -16.56
N GLY A 80 -2.42 4.18 -15.40
CA GLY A 80 -2.00 4.70 -14.10
C GLY A 80 -2.51 3.94 -12.88
N GLY A 81 -1.98 4.35 -11.72
CA GLY A 81 -2.43 3.91 -10.39
C GLY A 81 -3.20 5.01 -9.65
N TYR A 82 -4.13 4.60 -8.80
CA TYR A 82 -5.03 5.48 -8.05
C TYR A 82 -5.23 4.95 -6.64
N LEU A 83 -4.78 5.69 -5.62
CA LEU A 83 -5.08 5.44 -4.21
C LEU A 83 -6.10 6.48 -3.72
N SER A 84 -7.25 6.01 -3.28
CA SER A 84 -8.27 6.78 -2.59
C SER A 84 -8.22 6.49 -1.09
N ILE A 85 -8.33 7.52 -0.27
CA ILE A 85 -8.35 7.45 1.20
C ILE A 85 -9.52 8.30 1.66
N LYS A 86 -10.51 7.67 2.31
CA LYS A 86 -11.69 8.33 2.83
C LYS A 86 -11.63 8.39 4.35
N THR A 87 -11.77 9.58 4.94
CA THR A 87 -11.99 9.73 6.37
C THR A 87 -13.40 9.26 6.69
N GLU A 88 -13.53 8.09 7.31
CA GLU A 88 -14.81 7.57 7.81
C GLU A 88 -15.19 8.26 9.13
N ARG A 89 -14.20 8.44 10.01
CA ARG A 89 -14.33 9.12 11.30
C ARG A 89 -13.15 10.04 11.57
N GLU A 90 -13.44 11.20 12.12
CA GLU A 90 -12.47 12.22 12.53
C GLU A 90 -12.36 12.25 14.05
N ALA A 91 -11.13 12.20 14.58
CA ALA A 91 -10.87 12.49 15.99
C ALA A 91 -10.88 14.00 16.24
N LYS A 92 -11.30 14.41 17.44
CA LYS A 92 -11.48 15.82 17.81
C LYS A 92 -10.24 16.45 18.45
N SER A 93 -9.40 15.63 19.09
CA SER A 93 -8.28 16.12 19.92
C SER A 93 -6.92 15.51 19.58
N LEU A 94 -6.87 14.57 18.62
CA LEU A 94 -5.64 13.90 18.21
C LEU A 94 -4.90 14.65 17.09
N THR A 95 -3.58 14.68 17.18
CA THR A 95 -2.68 15.06 16.08
C THR A 95 -2.05 13.80 15.52
N ILE A 96 -2.03 13.65 14.21
CA ILE A 96 -1.49 12.48 13.51
C ILE A 96 -0.35 12.89 12.57
N PRO A 97 0.60 11.98 12.27
CA PRO A 97 1.60 12.23 11.25
C PRO A 97 1.00 12.17 9.83
N THR A 98 1.75 12.69 8.86
CA THR A 98 1.45 12.48 7.44
C THR A 98 1.74 11.05 7.02
N LEU A 99 1.00 10.57 6.03
CA LEU A 99 1.32 9.33 5.31
C LEU A 99 2.40 9.66 4.28
N ASP A 100 3.63 9.23 4.56
CA ASP A 100 4.85 9.58 3.81
C ASP A 100 5.35 8.46 2.90
N THR A 101 4.99 7.21 3.20
CA THR A 101 5.50 6.01 2.50
C THR A 101 4.36 5.16 1.93
N LEU A 102 4.48 4.82 0.64
CA LEU A 102 3.58 3.93 -0.09
C LEU A 102 4.41 2.85 -0.80
N GLU A 103 4.27 1.59 -0.41
CA GLU A 103 4.87 0.45 -1.09
C GLU A 103 3.79 -0.32 -1.88
N ILE A 104 4.11 -0.81 -3.08
CA ILE A 104 3.19 -1.53 -3.97
C ILE A 104 3.88 -2.76 -4.55
N PHE A 105 3.46 -3.94 -4.09
CA PHE A 105 3.94 -5.25 -4.51
C PHE A 105 3.23 -5.71 -5.80
N ASN A 106 3.91 -6.52 -6.60
CA ASN A 106 3.49 -7.00 -7.93
C ASN A 106 3.00 -5.89 -8.90
N TYR A 107 3.45 -4.65 -8.68
CA TYR A 107 3.18 -3.52 -9.55
C TYR A 107 3.83 -3.75 -10.93
N ALA A 108 3.02 -4.10 -11.94
CA ALA A 108 3.51 -4.63 -13.22
C ALA A 108 3.98 -3.58 -14.25
N TYR A 109 3.87 -2.30 -13.95
CA TYR A 109 4.06 -1.19 -14.88
C TYR A 109 5.25 -0.31 -14.46
N TYR A 110 5.78 0.49 -15.39
CA TYR A 110 6.85 1.46 -15.09
C TYR A 110 6.24 2.81 -14.69
N PRO A 111 6.39 3.27 -13.44
CA PRO A 111 5.74 4.49 -12.96
C PRO A 111 6.46 5.76 -13.42
N ASP A 112 5.69 6.79 -13.78
CA ASP A 112 6.22 8.14 -14.02
C ASP A 112 6.21 8.93 -12.70
N PHE A 113 7.35 8.96 -12.02
CA PHE A 113 7.57 9.72 -10.79
C PHE A 113 7.31 11.24 -10.92
N THR A 114 7.25 11.80 -12.14
CA THR A 114 6.97 13.22 -12.36
C THR A 114 5.47 13.55 -12.49
N SER A 115 4.63 12.51 -12.59
CA SER A 115 3.20 12.59 -12.89
C SER A 115 2.28 12.52 -11.67
N PHE A 116 2.83 12.43 -10.45
CA PHE A 116 2.03 12.27 -9.24
C PHE A 116 1.18 13.51 -8.95
N VAL A 117 -0.08 13.26 -8.61
CA VAL A 117 -1.11 14.26 -8.33
C VAL A 117 -1.93 13.83 -7.12
N LEU A 118 -1.98 14.67 -6.09
CA LEU A 118 -2.84 14.53 -4.91
C LEU A 118 -3.97 15.57 -5.01
N ASN A 119 -5.22 15.14 -4.96
CA ASN A 119 -6.41 16.02 -4.97
C ASN A 119 -6.41 17.04 -6.14
N GLY A 120 -5.92 16.62 -7.30
CA GLY A 120 -5.76 17.46 -8.50
C GLY A 120 -4.52 18.37 -8.52
N GLN A 121 -3.77 18.46 -7.42
CA GLN A 121 -2.54 19.24 -7.32
C GLN A 121 -1.29 18.37 -7.56
N LYS A 122 -0.31 18.91 -8.30
CA LYS A 122 0.94 18.18 -8.57
C LYS A 122 1.74 17.98 -7.28
N VAL A 123 2.21 16.75 -7.08
CA VAL A 123 3.14 16.37 -6.01
C VAL A 123 4.51 16.06 -6.60
N ASN A 124 5.56 16.63 -6.02
CA ASN A 124 6.94 16.33 -6.41
C ASN A 124 7.45 15.16 -5.56
N VAL A 125 7.36 13.93 -6.09
CA VAL A 125 7.89 12.74 -5.42
C VAL A 125 9.40 12.84 -5.27
N ASN A 126 9.92 12.52 -4.08
CA ASN A 126 11.35 12.47 -3.82
C ASN A 126 11.98 11.21 -4.44
N VAL A 127 12.52 11.35 -5.65
CA VAL A 127 13.22 10.28 -6.39
C VAL A 127 14.56 9.86 -5.79
N GLN A 128 15.05 10.51 -4.72
CA GLN A 128 16.22 10.04 -3.97
C GLN A 128 15.86 8.94 -2.96
N THR A 129 14.61 8.92 -2.51
CA THR A 129 14.08 7.97 -1.50
C THR A 129 12.98 7.06 -2.07
N SER A 130 12.49 7.33 -3.29
CA SER A 130 11.50 6.53 -4.01
C SER A 130 12.15 5.78 -5.16
N ASN A 131 11.74 4.53 -5.41
CA ASN A 131 12.28 3.68 -6.47
C ASN A 131 11.24 2.68 -7.01
N TYR A 132 11.55 2.06 -8.14
CA TYR A 132 10.79 0.92 -8.68
C TYR A 132 11.76 -0.20 -9.03
N ASN A 133 11.49 -1.41 -8.54
CA ASN A 133 12.24 -2.61 -8.87
C ASN A 133 11.42 -3.49 -9.82
N PRO A 134 11.71 -3.54 -11.14
CA PRO A 134 10.92 -4.32 -12.10
C PRO A 134 11.10 -5.85 -11.97
N TYR A 135 12.17 -6.32 -11.32
CA TYR A 135 12.38 -7.76 -11.10
C TYR A 135 11.54 -8.29 -9.93
N LYS A 136 11.46 -7.52 -8.84
CA LYS A 136 10.56 -7.81 -7.72
C LYS A 136 9.13 -7.29 -7.94
N LYS A 137 8.94 -6.41 -8.94
CA LYS A 137 7.71 -5.63 -9.19
C LYS A 137 7.26 -4.86 -7.94
N ILE A 138 8.20 -4.20 -7.26
CA ILE A 138 7.89 -3.36 -6.08
C ILE A 138 8.07 -1.90 -6.47
N LEU A 139 7.00 -1.11 -6.37
CA LEU A 139 7.05 0.34 -6.42
C LEU A 139 7.09 0.87 -4.98
N TYR A 140 8.15 1.58 -4.62
CA TYR A 140 8.34 2.17 -3.31
C TYR A 140 8.37 3.70 -3.46
N ILE A 141 7.37 4.39 -2.92
CA ILE A 141 7.32 5.84 -2.79
C ILE A 141 7.64 6.19 -1.35
N SER A 142 8.62 7.06 -1.13
CA SER A 142 8.86 7.70 0.17
C SER A 142 9.12 9.17 -0.07
N THR A 143 8.18 10.01 0.36
CA THR A 143 8.23 11.47 0.20
C THR A 143 7.70 12.12 1.45
N LYS A 144 8.45 13.07 2.01
CA LYS A 144 8.05 13.74 3.25
C LYS A 144 6.79 14.58 3.01
N ASN A 145 5.82 14.48 3.92
CA ASN A 145 4.51 15.12 3.85
C ASN A 145 3.72 14.72 2.58
N LEU A 146 3.79 13.45 2.14
CA LEU A 146 3.20 13.01 0.86
C LEU A 146 1.68 13.15 0.86
N ILE A 147 1.00 12.68 1.91
CA ILE A 147 -0.43 12.86 2.13
C ILE A 147 -0.67 13.33 3.57
N ASP A 148 -1.31 14.48 3.73
CA ASP A 148 -1.89 14.91 4.99
C ASP A 148 -3.27 14.27 5.18
N LEU A 149 -3.41 13.48 6.24
CA LEU A 149 -4.66 12.82 6.64
C LEU A 149 -5.45 13.66 7.66
N HIS A 150 -4.82 14.61 8.34
CA HIS A 150 -5.43 15.39 9.43
C HIS A 150 -6.35 16.49 8.90
N SER A 151 -6.00 17.11 7.76
CA SER A 151 -6.81 18.17 7.14
C SER A 151 -8.04 17.69 6.37
N MET A 152 -8.36 16.38 6.40
CA MET A 152 -9.54 15.79 5.77
C MET A 152 -10.66 15.55 6.80
N PRO A 153 -11.76 16.34 6.77
CA PRO A 153 -12.88 16.15 7.70
C PRO A 153 -13.60 14.82 7.45
N ALA A 154 -14.41 14.38 8.41
CA ALA A 154 -15.24 13.17 8.24
C ALA A 154 -16.10 13.22 6.96
N GLY A 155 -16.06 12.15 6.18
CA GLY A 155 -16.67 12.05 4.84
C GLY A 155 -15.79 12.58 3.69
N GLY A 156 -14.69 13.27 4.00
CA GLY A 156 -13.69 13.74 3.03
C GLY A 156 -12.93 12.59 2.36
N VAL A 157 -12.46 12.83 1.12
CA VAL A 157 -11.72 11.85 0.32
C VAL A 157 -10.48 12.50 -0.27
N SER A 158 -9.30 12.00 0.11
CA SER A 158 -8.03 12.27 -0.55
C SER A 158 -7.79 11.24 -1.66
N THR A 159 -7.26 11.67 -2.81
CA THR A 159 -6.93 10.81 -3.95
C THR A 159 -5.54 11.14 -4.47
N LEU A 160 -4.61 10.18 -4.32
CA LEU A 160 -3.29 10.19 -4.96
C LEU A 160 -3.38 9.39 -6.27
N SER A 161 -2.83 9.94 -7.35
CA SER A 161 -2.81 9.28 -8.66
C SER A 161 -1.52 9.57 -9.42
N TRP A 162 -1.13 8.65 -10.29
CA TRP A 162 0.06 8.77 -11.13
C TRP A 162 -0.10 7.97 -12.42
N LYS A 163 0.67 8.34 -13.44
CA LYS A 163 0.75 7.62 -14.72
C LYS A 163 1.81 6.54 -14.69
N HIS A 164 1.66 5.57 -15.58
CA HIS A 164 2.67 4.54 -15.81
C HIS A 164 2.69 4.10 -17.29
N SER A 165 3.56 3.16 -17.64
CA SER A 165 3.58 2.51 -18.95
C SER A 165 3.79 1.01 -18.85
N THR A 166 3.21 0.28 -19.81
CA THR A 166 3.64 -1.08 -20.13
C THR A 166 5.04 -1.00 -20.73
N GLY A 167 6.03 -1.59 -20.07
CA GLY A 167 7.44 -1.52 -20.50
C GLY A 167 7.77 -2.44 -21.68
N THR A 168 7.00 -2.38 -22.76
CA THR A 168 7.30 -3.12 -23.99
C THR A 168 8.52 -2.54 -24.68
N ILE A 169 9.60 -3.32 -24.72
CA ILE A 169 10.39 -3.36 -25.95
C ILE A 169 9.46 -3.93 -27.02
N ASP A 170 9.32 -3.19 -28.13
CA ASP A 170 8.32 -3.43 -29.16
C ASP A 170 8.50 -4.82 -29.80
N THR A 171 7.60 -5.75 -29.44
CA THR A 171 7.39 -7.02 -30.14
C THR A 171 5.89 -7.30 -30.17
N GLN A 172 5.42 -7.83 -31.30
CA GLN A 172 4.04 -7.63 -31.76
C GLN A 172 2.99 -8.33 -30.90
N SER A 173 1.83 -7.67 -30.79
CA SER A 173 0.71 -8.06 -29.94
C SER A 173 0.04 -9.37 -30.36
N HIS A 174 -0.41 -10.14 -29.36
CA HIS A 174 -1.63 -10.93 -29.42
C HIS A 174 -2.45 -10.60 -28.16
N GLY A 175 -3.67 -10.12 -28.36
CA GLY A 175 -4.42 -9.42 -27.31
C GLY A 175 -5.05 -10.33 -26.26
N ILE A 176 -5.01 -9.89 -25.01
CA ILE A 176 -5.86 -10.36 -23.91
C ILE A 176 -6.67 -9.15 -23.42
N LYS A 177 -7.96 -9.34 -23.15
CA LYS A 177 -8.82 -8.26 -22.64
C LYS A 177 -8.53 -8.02 -21.14
N PRO A 178 -8.53 -6.77 -20.66
CA PRO A 178 -8.41 -6.51 -19.23
C PRO A 178 -9.69 -6.96 -18.49
N GLU A 179 -9.55 -7.93 -17.60
CA GLU A 179 -10.57 -8.23 -16.59
C GLU A 179 -10.46 -7.25 -15.41
N LYS A 180 -11.56 -7.07 -14.68
CA LYS A 180 -11.59 -6.19 -13.50
C LYS A 180 -10.85 -6.85 -12.33
N ILE A 181 -9.60 -6.46 -12.15
CA ILE A 181 -8.79 -6.75 -10.97
C ILE A 181 -9.01 -5.61 -9.95
N GLN A 182 -9.10 -5.97 -8.67
CA GLN A 182 -8.85 -5.07 -7.55
C GLN A 182 -7.63 -5.66 -6.79
N ASN A 183 -6.99 -4.98 -5.84
CA ASN A 183 -5.59 -5.30 -5.45
C ASN A 183 -5.46 -5.88 -3.96
N LYS A 184 -4.70 -5.35 -2.97
CA LYS A 184 -4.89 -5.46 -1.48
C LYS A 184 -4.24 -4.24 -0.75
N ILE A 185 -4.59 -3.91 0.51
CA ILE A 185 -3.88 -2.94 1.40
C ILE A 185 -3.52 -3.55 2.79
N HIS A 186 -2.31 -3.24 3.29
CA HIS A 186 -1.78 -3.40 4.65
C HIS A 186 -1.20 -2.05 5.09
N ILE A 187 -1.14 -1.77 6.39
CA ILE A 187 -0.72 -0.48 6.93
C ILE A 187 0.09 -0.76 8.20
N GLU A 188 1.24 -0.13 8.33
CA GLU A 188 2.14 -0.30 9.47
C GLU A 188 2.73 1.03 9.96
N GLU A 189 2.96 1.12 11.27
CA GLU A 189 3.64 2.23 11.91
C GLU A 189 5.12 1.93 12.06
N GLU A 190 5.98 2.79 11.49
CA GLU A 190 7.41 2.71 11.76
C GLU A 190 7.74 3.26 13.16
N ARG A 191 8.85 2.78 13.75
CA ARG A 191 9.47 3.31 14.99
C ARG A 191 9.88 4.81 14.96
N THR A 192 9.44 5.56 13.96
CA THR A 192 9.75 6.98 13.75
C THR A 192 8.51 7.88 13.62
N TRP A 193 7.33 7.42 14.09
CA TRP A 193 6.05 8.15 13.99
C TRP A 193 5.65 8.44 12.54
N LYS A 194 5.69 7.42 11.68
CA LYS A 194 5.26 7.49 10.29
C LYS A 194 4.27 6.40 9.97
N ILE A 195 3.26 6.74 9.18
CA ILE A 195 2.35 5.77 8.57
C ILE A 195 3.00 5.30 7.26
N LYS A 196 3.11 3.98 7.08
CA LYS A 196 3.43 3.30 5.82
C LYS A 196 2.21 2.52 5.35
N VAL A 197 1.89 2.62 4.07
CA VAL A 197 0.81 1.84 3.43
C VAL A 197 1.43 0.92 2.40
N ASP A 198 1.12 -0.37 2.52
CA ASP A 198 1.58 -1.43 1.63
C ASP A 198 0.41 -1.95 0.79
N LEU A 199 0.55 -1.92 -0.52
CA LEU A 199 -0.45 -2.34 -1.47
C LEU A 199 0.01 -3.65 -2.14
N PHE A 200 -0.82 -4.68 -2.19
CA PHE A 200 -0.56 -5.90 -3.00
C PHE A 200 -1.46 -5.86 -4.22
N VAL A 201 -1.14 -6.53 -5.32
CA VAL A 201 -1.76 -6.24 -6.62
C VAL A 201 -1.73 -7.42 -7.58
#